data_AF-A0A433KQL5-F1
#
_entry.id   AF-A0A433KQL5-F1
#
_cell.length_a   1.000
_cell.length_b   1.000
_cell.length_c   1.000
_cell.angle_alpha   90.00
_cell.angle_beta   90.00
_cell.angle_gamma   90.00
#
_symmetry.space_group_name_H-M   'P 1'
#
loop_
_entity.id
_entity.type
_entity.pdbx_description
1 polymer ?
#
loop_
_entity_poly.entity_id
_entity_poly.type
_entity_poly.pdbx_seq_one_letter_code
_entity_poly.pdbx_strand_id
1 'polypeptide(L)'
;MMINSANDQAAAVELLGLESHQLVGGPVIASCGLPYHLIELADQDALDSVCISVASWAKAVAPSSADQIYLHVIEQAGKNQRKSGVYGL
;
A
#
# COMPACT_ATOMS: atom_id res chain seq x y z
N MET A 1 16.43 -16.46 6.77
CA MET A 1 15.27 -16.20 5.89
C MET A 1 14.90 -14.75 6.10
N MET A 2 15.17 -13.86 5.13
CA MET A 2 14.79 -12.45 5.24
C MET A 2 13.28 -12.36 5.04
N ILE A 3 12.57 -11.87 6.06
CA ILE A 3 11.13 -11.66 6.00
C ILE A 3 10.93 -10.36 5.24
N ASN A 4 10.35 -10.44 4.05
CA ASN A 4 10.14 -9.28 3.18
C ASN A 4 8.86 -8.58 3.66
N SER A 5 9.01 -7.55 4.51
CA SER A 5 7.90 -6.77 5.04
C SER A 5 7.25 -5.92 3.95
N ALA A 6 6.01 -5.48 4.14
CA ALA A 6 5.28 -4.60 3.22
C ALA A 6 5.97 -3.25 2.92
N ASN A 7 7.08 -2.93 3.60
CA ASN A 7 7.95 -1.80 3.25
C ASN A 7 8.83 -2.05 2.01
N ASP A 8 8.90 -3.29 1.53
CA ASP A 8 9.56 -3.66 0.28
C ASP A 8 8.58 -3.56 -0.89
N GLN A 9 9.03 -3.00 -2.02
CA GLN A 9 8.17 -2.79 -3.18
C GLN A 9 7.62 -4.11 -3.76
N ALA A 10 8.42 -5.18 -3.81
CA ALA A 10 7.96 -6.46 -4.32
C ALA A 10 6.94 -7.10 -3.36
N ALA A 11 7.13 -6.96 -2.04
CA ALA A 11 6.16 -7.41 -1.06
C ALA A 11 4.83 -6.64 -1.15
N ALA A 12 4.86 -5.34 -1.42
CA ALA A 12 3.66 -4.53 -1.60
C ALA A 12 2.90 -4.86 -2.90
N VAL A 13 3.61 -5.09 -4.00
CA VAL A 13 3.03 -5.54 -5.26
C VAL A 13 2.30 -6.89 -5.07
N GLU A 14 2.95 -7.86 -4.41
CA GLU A 14 2.35 -9.16 -4.08
C GLU A 14 1.14 -9.03 -3.14
N LEU A 15 1.23 -8.12 -2.15
CA LEU A 15 0.17 -7.87 -1.17
C LEU A 15 -1.08 -7.24 -1.78
N LEU A 16 -0.90 -6.29 -2.70
CA LEU A 16 -1.99 -5.55 -3.33
C LEU A 16 -2.55 -6.24 -4.57
N GLY A 17 -1.89 -7.29 -5.07
CA GLY A 17 -2.26 -7.96 -6.32
C GLY A 17 -2.10 -7.04 -7.53
N LEU A 18 -1.11 -6.15 -7.49
CA LEU A 18 -0.82 -5.16 -8.53
C LEU A 18 0.43 -5.55 -9.32
N GLU A 19 0.74 -4.75 -10.34
CA GLU A 19 2.00 -4.78 -11.06
C GLU A 19 2.95 -3.67 -10.58
N SER A 20 4.27 -3.86 -10.72
CA SER A 20 5.27 -2.90 -10.20
C SER A 20 5.14 -1.48 -10.75
N HIS A 21 4.60 -1.32 -11.96
CA HIS A 21 4.39 -0.01 -12.60
C HIS A 21 3.18 0.75 -12.04
N GLN A 22 2.30 0.06 -11.31
CA GLN A 22 1.12 0.65 -10.67
C GLN A 22 1.45 1.27 -9.30
N LEU A 23 2.68 1.08 -8.80
CA LEU A 23 3.22 1.77 -7.63
C LEU A 23 4.17 2.89 -8.08
N VAL A 24 4.00 4.09 -7.52
CA VAL A 24 4.82 5.26 -7.85
C VAL A 24 6.15 5.27 -7.08
N GLY A 25 6.30 4.41 -6.07
CA GLY A 25 7.52 4.27 -5.31
C GLY A 25 7.47 3.11 -4.31
N GLY A 26 8.52 3.04 -3.49
CA GLY A 26 8.58 2.10 -2.38
C GLY A 26 7.57 2.46 -1.28
N PRO A 27 6.91 1.48 -0.66
CA PRO A 27 6.09 1.70 0.52
C PRO A 27 6.91 2.31 1.67
N VAL A 28 6.30 3.19 2.46
CA VAL A 28 6.95 3.81 3.62
C VAL A 28 6.10 3.66 4.88
N ILE A 29 6.74 3.51 6.04
CA ILE A 29 6.03 3.64 7.33
C ILE A 29 5.85 5.11 7.66
N ALA A 30 4.59 5.52 7.84
CA ALA A 30 4.21 6.83 8.36
C ALA A 30 3.51 6.69 9.71
N SER A 31 3.45 7.76 10.50
CA SER A 31 2.76 7.77 11.80
C SER A 31 2.25 9.17 12.16
N CYS A 32 1.02 9.23 12.66
CA CYS A 32 0.44 10.40 13.32
C CYS A 32 -0.11 10.06 14.73
N GLY A 33 0.49 9.05 15.37
CA GLY A 33 0.08 8.50 16.66
C GLY A 33 -0.01 6.97 16.63
N LEU A 34 -0.43 6.41 15.49
CA LEU A 34 -0.36 4.98 15.18
C LEU A 34 0.39 4.79 13.86
N PRO A 35 1.36 3.85 13.78
CA PRO A 35 2.12 3.60 12.56
C PRO A 35 1.28 2.84 11.53
N TYR A 36 1.45 3.19 10.25
CA TYR A 36 0.81 2.54 9.11
C TYR A 36 1.74 2.52 7.90
N HIS A 37 1.53 1.57 6.99
CA HIS A 37 2.18 1.52 5.68
C HIS A 37 1.48 2.49 4.75
N LEU A 38 2.22 3.41 4.16
CA LEU A 38 1.74 4.35 3.15
C LEU A 38 2.27 3.90 1.79
N ILE A 39 1.37 3.69 0.84
CA ILE A 39 1.70 3.23 -0.51
C ILE A 39 1.03 4.16 -1.53
N GLU A 40 1.87 4.73 -2.40
CA GLU A 40 1.42 5.60 -3.48
C GLU A 40 1.21 4.77 -4.77
N LEU A 41 0.03 4.90 -5.35
CA LEU A 41 -0.38 4.22 -6.58
C LEU A 41 -0.40 5.21 -7.76
N ALA A 42 -0.20 4.68 -8.96
CA ALA A 42 -0.05 5.45 -10.18
C ALA A 42 -1.30 6.26 -10.55
N ASP A 43 -2.47 5.63 -10.40
CA ASP A 43 -3.75 6.17 -10.84
C ASP A 43 -4.91 5.47 -10.12
N GLN A 44 -6.13 5.94 -10.41
CA GLN A 44 -7.34 5.37 -9.83
C GLN A 44 -7.59 3.93 -10.29
N ASP A 45 -7.21 3.54 -11.50
CA ASP A 45 -7.41 2.18 -12.01
C ASP A 45 -6.55 1.18 -11.21
N ALA A 46 -5.34 1.59 -10.81
CA ALA A 46 -4.52 0.83 -9.87
C ALA A 46 -5.19 0.66 -8.50
N LEU A 47 -5.81 1.72 -7.96
CA LEU A 47 -6.53 1.64 -6.68
C LEU A 47 -7.76 0.73 -6.77
N ASP A 48 -8.49 0.77 -7.87
CA ASP A 48 -9.68 -0.06 -8.10
C ASP A 48 -9.32 -1.53 -8.36
N SER A 49 -8.09 -1.80 -8.81
CA SER A 49 -7.57 -3.16 -9.06
C SER A 49 -7.02 -3.84 -7.79
N VAL A 50 -6.95 -3.13 -6.66
CA VAL A 50 -6.39 -3.65 -5.41
C VAL A 50 -7.18 -4.87 -4.94
N CYS A 51 -6.47 -5.98 -4.74
CA CYS A 51 -7.01 -7.21 -4.21
C CYS A 51 -6.13 -7.71 -3.06
N ILE A 52 -6.56 -7.45 -1.82
CA ILE A 52 -5.83 -7.85 -0.62
C ILE A 52 -6.35 -9.22 -0.14
N SER A 53 -5.46 -10.21 -0.11
CA SER A 53 -5.72 -11.50 0.53
C SER A 53 -5.24 -11.51 1.98
N VAL A 54 -6.00 -12.15 2.87
CA VAL A 54 -5.63 -12.38 4.28
C VAL A 54 -4.28 -13.10 4.39
N ALA A 55 -3.98 -14.02 3.47
CA ALA A 55 -2.71 -14.75 3.48
C ALA A 55 -1.52 -13.83 3.15
N SER A 56 -1.66 -12.96 2.15
CA SER A 56 -0.63 -11.99 1.78
C SER A 56 -0.45 -10.93 2.88
N TRP A 57 -1.54 -10.51 3.52
CA TRP A 57 -1.50 -9.60 4.67
C TRP A 57 -0.73 -10.18 5.85
N ALA A 58 -1.02 -11.42 6.25
CA ALA A 58 -0.33 -12.07 7.36
C ALA A 58 1.17 -12.24 7.09
N LYS A 59 1.57 -12.37 5.82
CA LYS A 59 2.97 -12.50 5.41
C LYS A 59 3.72 -11.15 5.40
N ALA A 60 3.07 -10.09 4.93
CA ALA A 60 3.73 -8.81 4.67
C ALA A 60 3.52 -7.75 5.77
N VAL A 61 2.38 -7.77 6.46
CA VAL A 61 1.95 -6.71 7.40
C VAL A 61 2.06 -7.16 8.85
N ALA A 62 1.56 -8.36 9.18
CA ALA A 62 1.60 -8.89 10.56
C ALA A 62 3.00 -9.00 11.21
N PRO A 63 4.12 -9.19 10.47
CA PRO A 63 5.45 -9.11 11.09
C PRO A 63 5.92 -7.66 11.35
N SER A 64 5.17 -6.65 10.91
CA SER A 64 5.49 -5.23 11.14
C SER A 64 4.74 -4.69 12.37
N SER A 65 5.27 -3.66 13.02
CA SER A 65 4.57 -2.95 14.10
C SER A 65 3.44 -2.03 13.61
N ALA A 66 3.08 -2.10 12.32
CA ALA A 66 2.17 -1.20 11.64
C ALA A 66 1.04 -2.01 10.97
N ASP A 67 -0.04 -2.25 11.71
CA ASP A 67 -1.14 -3.14 11.30
C ASP A 67 -2.13 -2.49 10.32
N GLN A 68 -1.79 -1.36 9.69
CA GLN A 68 -2.68 -0.63 8.79
C GLN A 68 -1.97 -0.28 7.50
N ILE A 69 -2.71 -0.30 6.39
CA ILE A 69 -2.23 0.17 5.08
C ILE A 69 -3.11 1.30 4.59
N TYR A 70 -2.46 2.38 4.17
CA TYR A 70 -3.06 3.53 3.54
C TYR A 70 -2.63 3.59 2.07
N LEU A 71 -3.61 3.52 1.17
CA LEU A 71 -3.39 3.62 -0.27
C LEU A 71 -3.86 4.99 -0.75
N HIS A 72 -3.02 5.67 -1.53
CA HIS A 72 -3.39 6.95 -2.14
C HIS A 72 -2.91 7.07 -3.57
N VAL A 73 -3.64 7.88 -4.33
CA VAL A 73 -3.30 8.30 -5.69
C VAL A 73 -3.14 9.81 -5.68
N ILE A 74 -2.11 10.32 -6.34
CA ILE A 74 -1.98 11.75 -6.59
C ILE A 74 -2.48 12.02 -8.00
N GLU A 75 -3.69 12.56 -8.15
CA GLU A 75 -4.14 13.07 -9.44
C GLU A 75 -3.20 14.21 -9.87
N GLN A 76 -2.53 14.06 -11.02
CA GLN A 76 -1.71 15.14 -11.58
C GLN A 76 -2.62 16.33 -11.88
N ALA A 77 -2.34 17.43 -11.19
CA ALA A 77 -3.28 18.51 -10.97
C ALA A 77 -3.77 19.17 -12.28
N GLY A 78 -5.01 18.84 -12.64
CA GLY A 78 -5.95 19.81 -13.21
C GLY A 78 -6.97 20.29 -12.17
N LYS A 79 -7.34 19.45 -11.18
CA LYS A 79 -8.33 19.76 -10.13
C LYS A 79 -8.02 18.91 -8.88
N ASN A 80 -7.93 19.52 -7.71
CA ASN A 80 -7.63 18.86 -6.43
C ASN A 80 -8.77 17.91 -5.99
N GLN A 81 -8.82 16.68 -6.48
CA GLN A 81 -9.59 15.60 -5.88
C GLN A 81 -8.63 14.49 -5.47
N ARG A 82 -8.47 14.30 -4.15
CA ARG A 82 -7.70 13.18 -3.59
C ARG A 82 -8.68 12.12 -3.16
N LYS A 83 -8.59 10.93 -3.76
CA LYS A 83 -9.30 9.73 -3.30
C LYS A 83 -8.31 8.84 -2.56
N SER A 84 -8.72 8.37 -1.39
CA SER A 84 -7.91 7.52 -0.52
C SER A 84 -8.76 6.39 0.04
N GLY A 85 -8.13 5.26 0.33
CA GLY A 85 -8.74 4.13 1.03
C GLY A 85 -7.87 3.68 2.21
N VAL A 86 -8.49 3.35 3.33
CA VAL A 86 -7.84 2.75 4.50
C VAL A 86 -8.29 1.30 4.61
N TYR A 87 -7.32 0.39 4.69
CA TYR A 87 -7.59 -1.05 4.82
C TYR A 87 -7.01 -1.56 6.14
N GLY A 88 -7.82 -2.34 6.86
CA GLY A 88 -7.44 -3.06 8.08
C GLY A 88 -8.20 -4.38 8.16
N LEU A 89 -7.55 -5.42 8.67
CA LEU A 89 -8.17 -6.72 8.99
C LEU A 89 -8.52 -6.80 10.48
#